data_AF-A0A9D2PWT9-F1
#
_entry.id   AF-A0A9D2PWT9-F1
#
_cell.length_a   1.000
_cell.length_b   1.000
_cell.length_c   1.000
_cell.angle_alpha   90.00
_cell.angle_beta   90.00
_cell.angle_gamma   90.00
#
_symmetry.space_group_name_H-M   'P 1'
#
loop_
_entity.id
_entity.type
_entity.pdbx_description
1 polymer ?
#
loop_
_entity_poly.entity_id
_entity_poly.type
_entity_poly.pdbx_seq_one_letter_code
_entity_poly.pdbx_strand_id
1 'polypeptide(L)'
;MAFDIDQFAETSVPVKYEDLDFDTFESQPLDAPTLRSLRYMCDVEYHTSCFLRDLLVTPSHREEEAGGFMTMWNREEFWHGEALAKVLERHGIVVDYDEVKAKRVKLGWREALGPFKQSALTNLAGTDFVAVHMVWGAANELSAVAAYRRLSAMTDHPALSPLLKRIAQQETRHVAFYTTSARKHLEASNSAKKLVRLVMSKVWKPVGSGMMDESEVRHVMNHLFAHQGGELDKLDKRVQKMPGLDGLTIFRNAFARLGVPA
;
A
#
# COMPACT_ATOMS: atom_id res chain seq x y z
N MET A 1 -5.18 2.54 -21.36
CA MET A 1 -5.51 3.98 -21.36
C MET A 1 -4.54 4.65 -20.42
N ALA A 2 -4.08 5.86 -20.75
CA ALA A 2 -3.28 6.65 -19.81
C ALA A 2 -4.14 7.04 -18.59
N PHE A 3 -3.51 7.25 -17.44
CA PHE A 3 -4.20 7.75 -16.25
C PHE A 3 -4.57 9.22 -16.47
N ASP A 4 -5.81 9.58 -16.15
CA ASP A 4 -6.31 10.95 -16.29
C ASP A 4 -6.20 11.66 -14.94
N ILE A 5 -5.19 12.52 -14.80
CA ILE A 5 -4.92 13.23 -13.54
C ILE A 5 -5.99 14.28 -13.23
N ASP A 6 -6.54 14.93 -14.25
CA ASP A 6 -7.56 15.97 -14.07
C ASP A 6 -8.86 15.34 -13.58
N GLN A 7 -9.30 14.26 -14.24
CA GLN A 7 -10.43 13.47 -13.77
C GLN A 7 -10.18 12.91 -12.36
N PHE A 8 -8.94 12.48 -12.06
CA PHE A 8 -8.60 11.98 -10.74
C PHE A 8 -8.77 13.08 -9.67
N ALA A 9 -8.27 14.28 -9.93
CA ALA A 9 -8.38 15.42 -9.02
C ALA A 9 -9.84 15.86 -8.82
N GLU A 10 -10.63 15.96 -9.90
CA GLU A 10 -12.04 16.35 -9.83
C GLU A 10 -12.90 15.38 -9.00
N THR A 11 -12.57 14.09 -9.08
CA THR A 11 -13.35 13.03 -8.43
C THR A 11 -12.68 12.49 -7.16
N SER A 12 -11.61 13.14 -6.69
CA SER A 12 -10.97 12.80 -5.43
C SER A 12 -11.81 13.34 -4.28
N VAL A 13 -12.39 12.43 -3.49
CA VAL A 13 -13.29 12.76 -2.38
C VAL A 13 -12.99 11.85 -1.18
N PRO A 14 -13.30 12.30 0.05
CA PRO A 14 -13.25 11.42 1.22
C PRO A 14 -14.03 10.13 0.97
N VAL A 15 -13.54 9.00 1.49
CA VAL A 15 -14.33 7.78 1.48
C VAL A 15 -15.63 8.03 2.26
N LYS A 16 -16.77 7.79 1.63
CA LYS A 16 -18.07 7.98 2.27
C LYS A 16 -18.29 6.87 3.30
N TYR A 17 -18.58 7.24 4.54
CA TYR A 17 -18.93 6.31 5.62
C TYR A 17 -20.11 6.78 6.48
N GLU A 18 -20.61 7.99 6.28
CA GLU A 18 -21.65 8.64 7.09
C GLU A 18 -23.02 7.96 6.99
N ASP A 19 -23.25 7.18 5.93
CA ASP A 19 -24.46 6.37 5.73
C ASP A 19 -24.35 4.96 6.33
N LEU A 20 -23.21 4.60 6.94
CA LEU A 20 -23.01 3.31 7.59
C LEU A 20 -23.37 3.42 9.07
N ASP A 21 -24.19 2.47 9.55
CA ASP A 21 -24.59 2.42 10.95
C ASP A 21 -23.47 1.80 11.81
N PHE A 22 -22.65 2.64 12.42
CA PHE A 22 -21.56 2.20 13.29
C PHE A 22 -22.04 1.78 14.70
N ASP A 23 -23.30 2.05 15.08
CA ASP A 23 -23.84 1.55 16.34
C ASP A 23 -24.00 0.02 16.31
N THR A 24 -24.07 -0.58 15.11
CA THR A 24 -24.09 -2.04 14.94
C THR A 24 -22.90 -2.75 15.60
N PHE A 25 -21.74 -2.10 15.75
CA PHE A 25 -20.58 -2.67 16.44
C PHE A 25 -20.82 -2.94 17.94
N GLU A 26 -21.80 -2.28 18.57
CA GLU A 26 -22.18 -2.57 19.96
C GLU A 26 -22.84 -3.95 20.09
N SER A 27 -23.65 -4.30 19.08
CA SER A 27 -24.37 -5.58 19.03
C SER A 27 -23.57 -6.70 18.33
N GLN A 28 -22.65 -6.33 17.44
CA GLN A 28 -21.81 -7.24 16.65
C GLN A 28 -20.33 -6.79 16.74
N PRO A 29 -19.71 -6.86 17.94
CA PRO A 29 -18.33 -6.42 18.11
C PRO A 29 -17.36 -7.27 17.29
N LEU A 30 -16.31 -6.63 16.80
CA LEU A 30 -15.23 -7.30 16.08
C LEU A 30 -14.37 -8.11 17.05
N ASP A 31 -13.86 -9.25 16.58
CA ASP A 31 -12.92 -10.05 17.36
C ASP A 31 -11.53 -9.40 17.47
N ALA A 32 -10.76 -9.82 18.47
CA ALA A 32 -9.45 -9.26 18.74
C ALA A 32 -8.45 -9.39 17.55
N PRO A 33 -8.37 -10.53 16.83
CA PRO A 33 -7.53 -10.64 15.64
C PRO A 33 -7.88 -9.61 14.54
N THR A 34 -9.18 -9.38 14.31
CA THR A 34 -9.69 -8.40 13.35
C THR A 34 -9.37 -6.98 13.78
N LEU A 35 -9.61 -6.62 15.03
CA LEU A 35 -9.25 -5.31 15.56
C LEU A 35 -7.76 -5.03 15.46
N ARG A 36 -6.91 -6.03 15.73
CA ARG A 36 -5.46 -5.89 15.58
C ARG A 36 -5.04 -5.66 14.12
N SER A 37 -5.65 -6.37 13.17
CA SER A 37 -5.41 -6.11 11.75
C SER A 37 -5.92 -4.75 11.30
N LEU A 38 -7.10 -4.34 11.77
CA LEU A 38 -7.69 -3.05 11.43
C LEU A 38 -6.84 -1.89 11.98
N ARG A 39 -6.31 -2.05 13.21
CA ARG A 39 -5.37 -1.09 13.80
C ARG A 39 -4.11 -0.93 12.94
N TYR A 40 -3.50 -2.04 12.54
CA TYR A 40 -2.33 -2.00 11.66
C TYR A 40 -2.64 -1.32 10.32
N MET A 41 -3.78 -1.61 9.71
CA MET A 41 -4.20 -0.98 8.46
C MET A 41 -4.39 0.53 8.65
N CYS A 42 -5.08 0.94 9.72
CA CYS A 42 -5.24 2.36 10.09
C CYS A 42 -3.89 3.07 10.32
N ASP A 43 -2.96 2.43 11.05
CA ASP A 43 -1.63 2.97 11.27
C ASP A 43 -0.88 3.15 9.92
N VAL A 44 -1.03 2.20 8.97
CA VAL A 44 -0.45 2.31 7.62
C VAL A 44 -1.03 3.50 6.84
N GLU A 45 -2.36 3.66 6.81
CA GLU A 45 -3.04 4.77 6.13
C GLU A 45 -2.59 6.14 6.66
N TYR A 46 -2.52 6.30 7.98
CA TYR A 46 -2.03 7.56 8.57
C TYR A 46 -0.52 7.77 8.35
N HIS A 47 0.25 6.69 8.33
CA HIS A 47 1.67 6.76 8.00
C HIS A 47 1.88 7.22 6.56
N THR A 48 1.04 6.80 5.60
CA THR A 48 1.08 7.28 4.21
C THR A 48 1.12 8.82 4.17
N SER A 49 0.27 9.49 4.95
CA SER A 49 0.27 10.96 5.04
C SER A 49 1.59 11.56 5.53
N CYS A 50 2.37 10.78 6.30
CA CYS A 50 3.69 11.17 6.81
C CYS A 50 4.83 10.92 5.80
N PHE A 51 4.65 10.02 4.82
CA PHE A 51 5.64 9.67 3.80
C PHE A 51 5.65 10.57 2.57
N LEU A 52 4.62 11.41 2.37
CA LEU A 52 4.56 12.36 1.26
C LEU A 52 5.84 13.19 1.12
N ARG A 53 6.40 13.69 2.24
CA ARG A 53 7.67 14.44 2.22
C ARG A 53 8.82 13.64 1.62
N ASP A 54 8.92 12.38 2.00
CA ASP A 54 10.00 11.49 1.57
C ASP A 54 9.86 11.13 0.08
N LEU A 55 8.62 11.07 -0.42
CA LEU A 55 8.28 10.89 -1.83
C LEU A 55 8.55 12.17 -2.66
N LEU A 56 8.25 13.34 -2.11
CA LEU A 56 8.49 14.65 -2.74
C LEU A 56 9.98 15.00 -2.88
N VAL A 57 10.88 14.34 -2.14
CA VAL A 57 12.34 14.55 -2.30
C VAL A 57 12.99 13.52 -3.25
N THR A 58 12.19 12.69 -3.91
CA THR A 58 12.65 11.75 -4.93
C THR A 58 12.67 12.41 -6.32
N PRO A 59 13.45 11.89 -7.29
CA PRO A 59 13.34 12.31 -8.69
C PRO A 59 11.94 12.16 -9.29
N SER A 60 11.08 11.29 -8.73
CA SER A 60 9.72 11.03 -9.22
C SER A 60 8.78 12.23 -9.05
N HIS A 61 9.02 13.12 -8.08
CA HIS A 61 8.17 14.30 -7.89
C HIS A 61 8.28 15.29 -9.06
N ARG A 62 9.35 15.20 -9.85
CA ARG A 62 9.66 16.14 -10.94
C ARG A 62 8.79 15.91 -12.19
N GLU A 63 8.02 14.83 -12.23
CA GLU A 63 6.99 14.66 -13.25
C GLU A 63 5.73 15.44 -12.83
N GLU A 64 5.21 16.28 -13.72
CA GLU A 64 4.07 17.18 -13.44
C GLU A 64 2.83 16.44 -12.91
N GLU A 65 2.51 15.28 -13.53
CA GLU A 65 1.40 14.42 -13.11
C GLU A 65 1.61 13.80 -11.71
N ALA A 66 2.86 13.57 -11.30
CA ALA A 66 3.17 12.95 -10.01
C ALA A 66 2.85 13.89 -8.84
N GLY A 67 3.10 15.20 -8.97
CA GLY A 67 2.77 16.17 -7.91
C GLY A 67 1.26 16.26 -7.63
N GLY A 68 0.45 16.31 -8.70
CA GLY A 68 -1.00 16.31 -8.60
C GLY A 68 -1.53 15.02 -7.97
N PHE A 69 -1.05 13.87 -8.46
CA PHE A 69 -1.44 12.56 -7.93
C PHE A 69 -1.13 12.45 -6.45
N MET A 70 0.11 12.73 -6.05
CA MET A 70 0.57 12.61 -4.67
C MET A 70 -0.26 13.45 -3.70
N THR A 71 -0.73 14.63 -4.13
CA THR A 71 -1.56 15.51 -3.32
C THR A 71 -2.95 14.91 -3.07
N MET A 72 -3.60 14.43 -4.14
CA MET A 72 -4.93 13.85 -4.06
C MET A 72 -4.92 12.48 -3.36
N TRP A 73 -3.95 11.63 -3.70
CA TRP A 73 -3.69 10.34 -3.05
C TRP A 73 -3.52 10.50 -1.54
N ASN A 74 -2.65 11.41 -1.10
CA ASN A 74 -2.41 11.67 0.31
C ASN A 74 -3.69 12.08 1.06
N ARG A 75 -4.58 12.83 0.39
CA ARG A 75 -5.87 13.22 0.95
C ARG A 75 -6.81 12.01 1.05
N GLU A 76 -6.88 11.13 0.06
CA GLU A 76 -7.71 9.92 0.12
C GLU A 76 -7.26 8.98 1.23
N GLU A 77 -5.96 8.71 1.33
CA GLU A 77 -5.37 7.84 2.38
C GLU A 77 -5.63 8.38 3.79
N PHE A 78 -5.57 9.70 3.99
CA PHE A 78 -5.95 10.31 5.26
C PHE A 78 -7.40 9.96 5.65
N TRP A 79 -8.33 10.06 4.70
CA TRP A 79 -9.74 9.75 4.95
C TRP A 79 -10.00 8.25 5.11
N HIS A 80 -9.18 7.39 4.50
CA HIS A 80 -9.21 5.95 4.79
C HIS A 80 -8.81 5.69 6.24
N GLY A 81 -7.70 6.28 6.68
CA GLY A 81 -7.24 6.24 8.08
C GLY A 81 -8.32 6.71 9.07
N GLU A 82 -8.92 7.87 8.82
CA GLU A 82 -10.03 8.40 9.65
C GLU A 82 -11.22 7.44 9.73
N ALA A 83 -11.62 6.85 8.60
CA ALA A 83 -12.74 5.94 8.58
C ALA A 83 -12.45 4.64 9.37
N LEU A 84 -11.22 4.13 9.30
CA LEU A 84 -10.79 2.99 10.11
C LEU A 84 -10.68 3.35 11.60
N ALA A 85 -10.18 4.54 11.93
CA ALA A 85 -10.07 5.03 13.30
C ALA A 85 -11.46 5.14 13.96
N LYS A 86 -12.47 5.60 13.22
CA LYS A 86 -13.88 5.63 13.69
C LYS A 86 -14.42 4.25 14.06
N VAL A 87 -14.04 3.20 13.33
CA VAL A 87 -14.43 1.82 13.68
C VAL A 87 -13.71 1.36 14.95
N LEU A 88 -12.41 1.65 15.06
CA LEU A 88 -11.60 1.31 16.24
C LEU A 88 -12.09 2.04 17.50
N GLU A 89 -12.54 3.29 17.37
CA GLU A 89 -13.12 4.09 18.45
C GLU A 89 -14.36 3.43 19.06
N ARG A 90 -15.22 2.80 18.25
CA ARG A 90 -16.37 2.00 18.73
C ARG A 90 -15.97 0.81 19.61
N HIS A 91 -14.71 0.41 19.57
CA HIS A 91 -14.14 -0.66 20.39
C HIS A 91 -13.22 -0.11 21.49
N GLY A 92 -13.25 1.19 21.77
CA GLY A 92 -12.41 1.85 22.77
C GLY A 92 -10.94 1.94 22.39
N ILE A 93 -10.60 1.72 21.11
CA ILE A 93 -9.23 1.78 20.62
C ILE A 93 -9.02 3.14 19.95
N VAL A 94 -8.27 4.02 20.59
CA VAL A 94 -7.93 5.34 20.04
C VAL A 94 -6.67 5.23 19.19
N VAL A 95 -6.74 5.73 17.97
CA VAL A 95 -5.59 5.91 17.08
C VAL A 95 -5.25 7.39 17.06
N ASP A 96 -4.22 7.79 17.81
CA ASP A 96 -3.76 9.17 17.80
C ASP A 96 -2.83 9.40 16.60
N TYR A 97 -3.26 10.26 15.67
CA TYR A 97 -2.48 10.66 14.51
C TYR A 97 -1.12 11.27 14.92
N ASP A 98 -1.05 11.99 16.03
CA ASP A 98 0.21 12.56 16.51
C ASP A 98 1.15 11.49 17.09
N GLU A 99 0.62 10.41 17.69
CA GLU A 99 1.42 9.24 18.10
C GLU A 99 1.98 8.50 16.89
N VAL A 100 1.14 8.27 15.86
CA VAL A 100 1.54 7.70 14.58
C VAL A 100 2.65 8.53 13.94
N LYS A 101 2.46 9.85 13.89
CA LYS A 101 3.45 10.82 13.41
C LYS A 101 4.71 10.90 14.28
N ALA A 102 4.65 10.56 15.56
CA ALA A 102 5.82 10.51 16.45
C ALA A 102 6.66 9.22 16.24
N LYS A 103 6.02 8.09 15.87
CA LYS A 103 6.71 6.84 15.49
C LYS A 103 7.55 6.95 14.20
N ARG A 104 7.43 8.09 13.49
CA ARG A 104 8.23 8.55 12.33
C ARG A 104 9.75 8.42 12.42
N VAL A 105 10.33 8.17 13.60
CA VAL A 105 11.78 8.35 13.84
C VAL A 105 12.68 7.30 13.18
N LYS A 106 12.20 6.19 12.62
CA LYS A 106 13.13 5.19 12.05
C LYS A 106 12.65 4.45 10.81
N LEU A 107 12.27 5.12 9.72
CA LEU A 107 12.51 4.54 8.39
C LEU A 107 12.30 5.54 7.26
N GLY A 108 13.40 6.05 6.75
CA GLY A 108 13.42 6.47 5.36
C GLY A 108 13.56 5.23 4.48
N TRP A 109 12.79 5.13 3.41
CA TRP A 109 13.16 4.44 2.16
C TRP A 109 14.68 4.50 1.82
N ARG A 110 15.38 5.56 2.26
CA ARG A 110 16.85 5.74 2.26
C ARG A 110 17.66 4.71 3.06
N GLU A 111 17.12 4.12 4.12
CA GLU A 111 17.77 3.05 4.91
C GLU A 111 17.54 1.67 4.28
N ALA A 112 16.34 1.40 3.75
CA ALA A 112 16.06 0.17 2.99
C ALA A 112 16.94 0.06 1.73
N LEU A 113 17.27 1.20 1.09
CA LEU A 113 18.24 1.30 0.00
C LEU A 113 19.67 1.64 0.48
N GLY A 114 19.91 1.69 1.80
CA GLY A 114 21.20 1.94 2.42
C GLY A 114 22.36 1.08 1.88
N PRO A 115 22.17 -0.23 1.62
CA PRO A 115 23.19 -1.09 1.01
C PRO A 115 23.56 -0.74 -0.44
N PHE A 116 22.71 0.02 -1.15
CA PHE A 116 22.98 0.45 -2.53
C PHE A 116 23.74 1.78 -2.60
N LYS A 117 24.00 2.45 -1.46
CA LYS A 117 24.65 3.77 -1.42
C LYS A 117 26.06 3.79 -2.01
N GLN A 118 26.82 2.69 -1.98
CA GLN A 118 28.22 2.71 -2.45
C GLN A 118 28.40 2.38 -3.94
N SER A 119 27.46 1.70 -4.61
CA SER A 119 27.59 1.35 -6.03
C SER A 119 26.63 2.10 -6.97
N ALA A 120 25.55 2.68 -6.43
CA ALA A 120 24.49 3.30 -7.21
C ALA A 120 24.67 4.79 -7.52
N LEU A 121 25.43 5.52 -6.69
CA LEU A 121 25.46 7.00 -6.72
C LEU A 121 25.97 7.60 -8.05
N THR A 122 26.64 6.84 -8.90
CA THR A 122 27.19 7.34 -10.18
C THR A 122 26.40 6.89 -11.41
N ASN A 123 25.55 5.85 -11.32
CA ASN A 123 24.80 5.30 -12.46
C ASN A 123 23.26 5.24 -12.25
N LEU A 124 22.74 5.42 -11.02
CA LEU A 124 21.30 5.41 -10.71
C LEU A 124 20.64 6.80 -10.67
N ALA A 125 21.35 7.85 -11.09
CA ALA A 125 20.80 9.19 -11.17
C ALA A 125 19.92 9.33 -12.44
N GLY A 126 18.65 8.92 -12.39
CA GLY A 126 17.76 9.08 -13.55
C GLY A 126 16.40 8.37 -13.47
N THR A 127 15.72 8.37 -14.63
CA THR A 127 14.39 7.78 -14.91
C THR A 127 14.24 6.31 -14.50
N ASP A 128 15.33 5.54 -14.50
CA ASP A 128 15.34 4.14 -14.06
C ASP A 128 14.96 4.00 -12.57
N PHE A 129 15.34 4.98 -11.73
CA PHE A 129 14.91 5.00 -10.32
C PHE A 129 13.39 5.21 -10.22
N VAL A 130 12.82 6.07 -11.07
CA VAL A 130 11.38 6.33 -11.08
C VAL A 130 10.63 5.03 -11.44
N ALA A 131 11.15 4.21 -12.34
CA ALA A 131 10.55 2.90 -12.66
C ALA A 131 10.47 1.97 -11.42
N VAL A 132 11.53 1.94 -10.60
CA VAL A 132 11.54 1.17 -9.33
C VAL A 132 10.47 1.69 -8.39
N HIS A 133 10.42 3.00 -8.20
CA HIS A 133 9.43 3.62 -7.33
C HIS A 133 7.99 3.32 -7.80
N MET A 134 7.70 3.46 -9.09
CA MET A 134 6.35 3.21 -9.61
C MET A 134 5.93 1.74 -9.47
N VAL A 135 6.83 0.79 -9.70
CA VAL A 135 6.52 -0.63 -9.52
C VAL A 135 6.37 -1.00 -8.04
N TRP A 136 7.15 -0.37 -7.16
CA TRP A 136 7.02 -0.55 -5.72
C TRP A 136 5.66 -0.03 -5.23
N GLY A 137 5.29 1.20 -5.61
CA GLY A 137 3.98 1.77 -5.32
C GLY A 137 2.84 0.88 -5.82
N ALA A 138 2.92 0.44 -7.09
CA ALA A 138 1.94 -0.51 -7.64
C ALA A 138 1.79 -1.79 -6.80
N ALA A 139 2.90 -2.36 -6.31
CA ALA A 139 2.86 -3.55 -5.45
C ALA A 139 2.24 -3.26 -4.09
N ASN A 140 2.51 -2.09 -3.49
CA ASN A 140 1.90 -1.67 -2.25
C ASN A 140 0.37 -1.52 -2.40
N GLU A 141 -0.08 -0.76 -3.41
CA GLU A 141 -1.51 -0.54 -3.67
C GLU A 141 -2.25 -1.85 -3.97
N LEU A 142 -1.65 -2.73 -4.78
CA LEU A 142 -2.20 -4.06 -5.05
C LEU A 142 -2.38 -4.87 -3.75
N SER A 143 -1.44 -4.76 -2.82
CA SER A 143 -1.51 -5.44 -1.53
C SER A 143 -2.55 -4.85 -0.60
N ALA A 144 -2.72 -3.51 -0.59
CA ALA A 144 -3.75 -2.83 0.18
C ALA A 144 -5.15 -3.22 -0.30
N VAL A 145 -5.41 -3.13 -1.62
CA VAL A 145 -6.66 -3.58 -2.24
C VAL A 145 -6.98 -5.04 -1.87
N ALA A 146 -5.97 -5.92 -1.91
CA ALA A 146 -6.17 -7.32 -1.53
C ALA A 146 -6.47 -7.48 -0.03
N ALA A 147 -5.76 -6.76 0.85
CA ALA A 147 -5.98 -6.79 2.28
C ALA A 147 -7.41 -6.35 2.64
N TYR A 148 -7.88 -5.22 2.09
CA TYR A 148 -9.25 -4.73 2.27
C TYR A 148 -10.30 -5.73 1.80
N ARG A 149 -10.11 -6.29 0.60
CA ARG A 149 -11.04 -7.30 0.05
C ARG A 149 -11.04 -8.58 0.87
N ARG A 150 -9.88 -9.02 1.35
CA ARG A 150 -9.75 -10.20 2.22
C ARG A 150 -10.48 -9.99 3.54
N LEU A 151 -10.21 -8.87 4.22
CA LEU A 151 -10.86 -8.57 5.49
C LEU A 151 -12.37 -8.43 5.34
N SER A 152 -12.84 -7.77 4.28
CA SER A 152 -14.27 -7.69 3.95
C SER A 152 -14.90 -9.05 3.62
N ALA A 153 -14.14 -10.03 3.13
CA ALA A 153 -14.65 -11.36 2.81
C ALA A 153 -14.60 -12.30 4.03
N MET A 154 -13.77 -12.00 5.03
CA MET A 154 -13.69 -12.73 6.29
C MET A 154 -14.76 -12.27 7.28
N THR A 155 -15.27 -11.04 7.11
CA THR A 155 -16.26 -10.44 8.01
C THR A 155 -17.57 -10.26 7.26
N ASP A 156 -18.68 -10.69 7.86
CA ASP A 156 -20.04 -10.34 7.41
C ASP A 156 -20.65 -9.33 8.38
N HIS A 157 -20.18 -8.07 8.32
CA HIS A 157 -20.63 -7.01 9.20
C HIS A 157 -21.24 -5.86 8.39
N PRO A 158 -22.45 -5.39 8.76
CA PRO A 158 -23.24 -4.43 7.95
C PRO A 158 -22.55 -3.08 7.75
N ALA A 159 -21.75 -2.61 8.72
CA ALA A 159 -20.94 -1.40 8.57
C ALA A 159 -19.53 -1.66 7.99
N LEU A 160 -18.76 -2.58 8.58
CA LEU A 160 -17.36 -2.80 8.18
C LEU A 160 -17.21 -3.30 6.74
N SER A 161 -17.98 -4.30 6.31
CA SER A 161 -17.77 -4.92 5.00
C SER A 161 -18.03 -3.93 3.84
N PRO A 162 -19.09 -3.11 3.85
CA PRO A 162 -19.25 -2.02 2.89
C PRO A 162 -18.15 -0.97 2.95
N LEU A 163 -17.70 -0.57 4.14
CA LEU A 163 -16.60 0.39 4.30
C LEU A 163 -15.32 -0.10 3.61
N LEU A 164 -14.87 -1.31 3.93
CA LEU A 164 -13.66 -1.90 3.36
C LEU A 164 -13.77 -2.06 1.83
N LYS A 165 -14.96 -2.38 1.30
CA LYS A 165 -15.20 -2.42 -0.15
C LYS A 165 -15.09 -1.03 -0.80
N ARG A 166 -15.57 0.02 -0.13
CA ARG A 166 -15.47 1.41 -0.62
C ARG A 166 -14.02 1.88 -0.64
N ILE A 167 -13.26 1.62 0.42
CA ILE A 167 -11.83 1.92 0.47
C ILE A 167 -11.11 1.17 -0.65
N ALA A 168 -11.28 -0.15 -0.75
CA ALA A 168 -10.68 -0.96 -1.83
C ALA A 168 -11.04 -0.48 -3.25
N GLN A 169 -12.19 0.17 -3.42
CA GLN A 169 -12.60 0.74 -4.70
C GLN A 169 -11.83 2.03 -5.04
N GLN A 170 -11.61 2.92 -4.07
CA GLN A 170 -10.78 4.12 -4.27
C GLN A 170 -9.34 3.74 -4.59
N GLU A 171 -8.80 2.77 -3.86
CA GLU A 171 -7.45 2.22 -4.03
C GLU A 171 -7.18 1.66 -5.45
N THR A 172 -8.22 1.22 -6.16
CA THR A 172 -8.05 0.76 -7.56
C THR A 172 -7.56 1.88 -8.49
N ARG A 173 -7.86 3.14 -8.19
CA ARG A 173 -7.39 4.30 -8.95
C ARG A 173 -5.90 4.56 -8.67
N HIS A 174 -5.45 4.34 -7.44
CA HIS A 174 -4.03 4.42 -7.07
C HIS A 174 -3.21 3.34 -7.78
N VAL A 175 -3.71 2.10 -7.81
CA VAL A 175 -3.13 1.02 -8.62
C VAL A 175 -3.01 1.43 -10.08
N ALA A 176 -4.05 2.06 -10.65
CA ALA A 176 -4.05 2.47 -12.05
C ALA A 176 -2.97 3.51 -12.36
N PHE A 177 -2.77 4.51 -11.50
CA PHE A 177 -1.70 5.49 -11.63
C PHE A 177 -0.32 4.82 -11.64
N TYR A 178 0.00 4.09 -10.57
CA TYR A 178 1.34 3.49 -10.41
C TYR A 178 1.64 2.48 -11.50
N THR A 179 0.66 1.63 -11.88
CA THR A 179 0.89 0.64 -12.94
C THR A 179 1.04 1.28 -14.31
N THR A 180 0.29 2.35 -14.62
CA THR A 180 0.43 3.07 -15.90
C THR A 180 1.81 3.74 -16.00
N SER A 181 2.23 4.44 -14.94
CA SER A 181 3.54 5.09 -14.90
C SER A 181 4.70 4.08 -14.92
N ALA A 182 4.57 2.99 -14.15
CA ALA A 182 5.52 1.88 -14.18
C ALA A 182 5.72 1.31 -15.58
N ARG A 183 4.63 1.05 -16.31
CA ARG A 183 4.70 0.54 -17.69
C ARG A 183 5.41 1.53 -18.61
N LYS A 184 5.04 2.81 -18.58
CA LYS A 184 5.68 3.88 -19.39
C LYS A 184 7.20 3.85 -19.23
N HIS A 185 7.69 3.78 -17.98
CA HIS A 185 9.12 3.80 -17.70
C HIS A 185 9.83 2.48 -18.02
N LEU A 186 9.18 1.35 -17.74
CA LEU A 186 9.71 0.04 -18.09
C LEU A 186 9.80 -0.13 -19.62
N GLU A 187 8.83 0.34 -20.38
CA GLU A 187 8.84 0.26 -21.85
C GLU A 187 9.98 1.09 -22.45
N ALA A 188 10.28 2.25 -21.85
CA ALA A 188 11.33 3.16 -22.30
C ALA A 188 12.77 2.70 -21.99
N SER A 189 12.98 1.77 -21.05
CA SER A 189 14.33 1.45 -20.57
C SER A 189 14.54 -0.03 -20.23
N ASN A 190 15.45 -0.70 -20.95
CA ASN A 190 15.85 -2.08 -20.63
C ASN A 190 16.71 -2.18 -19.36
N SER A 191 17.46 -1.13 -19.00
CA SER A 191 18.18 -1.07 -17.72
C SER A 191 17.20 -0.94 -16.56
N ALA A 192 16.14 -0.13 -16.69
CA ALA A 192 15.05 -0.05 -15.71
C ALA A 192 14.44 -1.43 -15.44
N LYS A 193 14.08 -2.20 -16.48
CA LYS A 193 13.53 -3.56 -16.32
C LYS A 193 14.44 -4.45 -15.46
N LYS A 194 15.74 -4.48 -15.76
CA LYS A 194 16.73 -5.29 -15.02
C LYS A 194 16.85 -4.83 -13.56
N LEU A 195 16.92 -3.52 -13.35
CA LEU A 195 17.03 -2.92 -12.03
C LEU A 195 15.79 -3.20 -11.18
N VAL A 196 14.60 -2.91 -11.70
CA VAL A 196 13.32 -3.18 -11.05
C VAL A 196 13.22 -4.65 -10.68
N ARG A 197 13.54 -5.55 -11.61
CA ARG A 197 13.50 -7.00 -11.35
C ARG A 197 14.42 -7.39 -10.19
N LEU A 198 15.64 -6.85 -10.15
CA LEU A 198 16.58 -7.10 -9.07
C LEU A 198 16.05 -6.57 -7.72
N VAL A 199 15.61 -5.32 -7.68
CA VAL A 199 15.12 -4.67 -6.45
C VAL A 199 13.87 -5.37 -5.93
N MET A 200 12.86 -5.57 -6.78
CA MET A 200 11.58 -6.16 -6.36
C MET A 200 11.73 -7.62 -5.89
N SER A 201 12.66 -8.40 -6.46
CA SER A 201 12.89 -9.80 -6.03
C SER A 201 13.65 -9.94 -4.72
N LYS A 202 14.49 -8.95 -4.37
CA LYS A 202 15.42 -9.03 -3.22
C LYS A 202 15.04 -8.13 -2.05
N VAL A 203 14.46 -6.97 -2.33
CA VAL A 203 14.33 -5.87 -1.37
C VAL A 203 12.88 -5.63 -0.97
N TRP A 204 11.93 -5.80 -1.89
CA TRP A 204 10.52 -5.54 -1.59
C TRP A 204 10.01 -6.44 -0.45
N LYS A 205 9.21 -5.83 0.43
CA LYS A 205 8.55 -6.46 1.59
C LYS A 205 7.11 -5.93 1.68
N PRO A 206 6.19 -6.65 2.35
CA PRO A 206 4.80 -6.24 2.47
C PRO A 206 4.65 -4.88 3.16
N VAL A 207 3.61 -4.13 2.79
CA VAL A 207 3.30 -2.82 3.37
C VAL A 207 3.24 -2.89 4.89
N GLY A 208 3.80 -1.87 5.55
CA GLY A 208 4.01 -1.80 7.01
C GLY A 208 5.32 -2.42 7.50
N SER A 209 6.02 -3.19 6.66
CA SER A 209 7.36 -3.70 6.99
C SER A 209 8.33 -2.57 7.28
N GLY A 210 8.89 -2.60 8.49
CA GLY A 210 9.81 -1.58 8.99
C GLY A 210 9.10 -0.43 9.71
N MET A 211 7.89 -0.05 9.29
CA MET A 211 7.11 0.97 10.02
C MET A 211 6.57 0.40 11.33
N MET A 212 6.18 -0.87 11.28
CA MET A 212 5.60 -1.63 12.39
C MET A 212 6.54 -2.76 12.82
N ASP A 213 6.37 -3.21 14.06
CA ASP A 213 7.09 -4.39 14.56
C ASP A 213 6.81 -5.62 13.69
N GLU A 214 7.81 -6.48 13.52
CA GLU A 214 7.69 -7.66 12.65
C GLU A 214 6.56 -8.60 13.10
N SER A 215 6.26 -8.64 14.41
CA SER A 215 5.13 -9.39 14.95
C SER A 215 3.77 -8.90 14.45
N GLU A 216 3.61 -7.58 14.25
CA GLU A 216 2.37 -6.99 13.73
C GLU A 216 2.24 -7.29 12.24
N VAL A 217 3.32 -7.12 11.48
CA VAL A 217 3.36 -7.48 10.05
C VAL A 217 3.00 -8.96 9.89
N ARG A 218 3.63 -9.84 10.66
CA ARG A 218 3.37 -11.29 10.61
C ARG A 218 1.93 -11.61 10.99
N HIS A 219 1.38 -10.99 12.04
CA HIS A 219 -0.02 -11.16 12.43
C HIS A 219 -0.95 -10.83 11.29
N VAL A 220 -0.83 -9.64 10.68
CA VAL A 220 -1.75 -9.21 9.61
C VAL A 220 -1.64 -10.09 8.37
N MET A 221 -0.41 -10.38 7.93
CA MET A 221 -0.22 -11.23 6.74
C MET A 221 -0.76 -12.65 6.98
N ASN A 222 -0.61 -13.20 8.19
CA ASN A 222 -1.16 -14.50 8.53
C ASN A 222 -2.69 -14.45 8.62
N HIS A 223 -3.24 -13.49 9.36
CA HIS A 223 -4.66 -13.34 9.57
C HIS A 223 -5.43 -13.21 8.24
N LEU A 224 -4.93 -12.40 7.30
CA LEU A 224 -5.62 -12.13 6.05
C LEU A 224 -5.37 -13.18 4.94
N PHE A 225 -4.18 -13.80 4.93
CA PHE A 225 -3.71 -14.59 3.78
C PHE A 225 -3.21 -16.00 4.10
N ALA A 226 -3.28 -16.48 5.34
CA ALA A 226 -3.04 -17.90 5.61
C ALA A 226 -3.97 -18.77 4.76
N HIS A 227 -3.38 -19.73 4.05
CA HIS A 227 -4.08 -20.62 3.11
C HIS A 227 -4.74 -19.92 1.92
N GLN A 228 -4.31 -18.69 1.61
CA GLN A 228 -4.83 -17.89 0.49
C GLN A 228 -3.80 -17.75 -0.62
N GLY A 229 -3.03 -18.79 -0.88
CA GLY A 229 -2.00 -18.79 -1.89
C GLY A 229 -2.49 -18.39 -3.28
N GLY A 230 -3.71 -18.79 -3.64
CA GLY A 230 -4.32 -18.39 -4.91
C GLY A 230 -4.50 -16.87 -5.03
N GLU A 231 -4.74 -16.15 -3.92
CA GLU A 231 -4.81 -14.69 -3.92
C GLU A 231 -3.43 -14.06 -4.09
N LEU A 232 -2.40 -14.62 -3.44
CA LEU A 232 -1.01 -14.18 -3.63
C LEU A 232 -0.54 -14.41 -5.08
N ASP A 233 -0.92 -15.52 -5.70
CA ASP A 233 -0.61 -15.80 -7.11
C ASP A 233 -1.29 -14.80 -8.05
N LYS A 234 -2.51 -14.36 -7.73
CA LYS A 234 -3.20 -13.32 -8.51
C LYS A 234 -2.45 -11.99 -8.41
N LEU A 235 -1.93 -11.64 -7.23
CA LEU A 235 -1.12 -10.43 -7.04
C LEU A 235 0.20 -10.50 -7.81
N ASP A 236 0.90 -11.63 -7.72
CA ASP A 236 2.12 -11.83 -8.50
C ASP A 236 1.85 -11.75 -10.01
N LYS A 237 0.77 -12.36 -10.49
CA LYS A 237 0.34 -12.24 -11.90
C LYS A 237 0.03 -10.80 -12.31
N ARG A 238 -0.46 -9.94 -11.41
CA ARG A 238 -0.69 -8.50 -11.72
C ARG A 238 0.64 -7.77 -11.91
N VAL A 239 1.65 -8.06 -11.09
CA VAL A 239 3.00 -7.49 -11.24
C VAL A 239 3.68 -7.99 -12.50
N GLN A 240 3.58 -9.29 -12.80
CA GLN A 240 4.17 -9.91 -13.97
C GLN A 240 3.66 -9.34 -15.30
N LYS A 241 2.46 -8.73 -15.33
CA LYS A 241 1.94 -8.05 -16.53
C LYS A 241 2.73 -6.80 -16.91
N MET A 242 3.54 -6.25 -15.99
CA MET A 242 4.40 -5.11 -16.28
C MET A 242 5.66 -5.56 -17.05
N PRO A 243 6.10 -4.79 -18.07
CA PRO A 243 7.16 -5.23 -18.97
C PRO A 243 8.47 -5.63 -18.28
N GLY A 244 8.98 -6.84 -18.56
CA GLY A 244 10.24 -7.35 -18.02
C GLY A 244 10.14 -7.96 -16.62
N LEU A 245 8.93 -8.05 -16.04
CA LEU A 245 8.70 -8.58 -14.69
C LEU A 245 8.12 -10.00 -14.69
N ASP A 246 8.04 -10.66 -15.86
CA ASP A 246 7.54 -12.02 -15.99
C ASP A 246 8.21 -13.01 -15.05
N GLY A 247 7.42 -13.90 -14.45
CA GLY A 247 7.90 -14.91 -13.50
C GLY A 247 8.35 -14.38 -12.13
N LEU A 248 8.22 -13.08 -11.82
CA LEU A 248 8.44 -12.60 -10.45
C LEU A 248 7.31 -13.04 -9.52
N THR A 249 7.69 -13.59 -8.36
CA THR A 249 6.76 -14.06 -7.32
C THR A 249 6.96 -13.30 -6.01
N ILE A 250 6.95 -11.97 -6.06
CA ILE A 250 7.34 -11.11 -4.93
C ILE A 250 6.43 -11.30 -3.71
N PHE A 251 5.12 -11.47 -3.92
CA PHE A 251 4.16 -11.64 -2.84
C PHE A 251 4.31 -13.02 -2.21
N ARG A 252 4.31 -14.09 -3.03
CA ARG A 252 4.57 -15.45 -2.56
C ARG A 252 5.86 -15.55 -1.75
N ASN A 253 6.96 -15.01 -2.27
CA ASN A 253 8.26 -15.09 -1.62
C ASN A 253 8.29 -14.27 -0.31
N ALA A 254 7.70 -13.07 -0.30
CA ALA A 254 7.68 -12.22 0.88
C ALA A 254 6.84 -12.85 2.01
N PHE A 255 5.67 -13.39 1.69
CA PHE A 255 4.78 -14.02 2.67
C PHE A 255 5.35 -15.33 3.20
N ALA A 256 6.01 -16.12 2.34
CA ALA A 256 6.73 -17.32 2.76
C ALA A 256 7.87 -16.99 3.75
N ARG A 257 8.63 -15.91 3.52
CA ARG A 257 9.68 -15.44 4.47
C ARG A 257 9.12 -15.04 5.83
N LEU A 258 7.86 -14.58 5.89
CA LEU A 258 7.15 -14.28 7.13
C LEU A 258 6.54 -15.52 7.80
N GLY A 259 6.64 -16.69 7.18
CA GLY A 259 6.04 -17.93 7.69
C GLY A 259 4.52 -18.00 7.52
N VAL A 260 3.96 -17.24 6.57
CA VAL A 260 2.52 -17.32 6.26
C VAL A 260 2.27 -18.55 5.39
N PRO A 261 1.41 -19.49 5.81
CA PRO A 261 1.13 -20.69 5.03
C PRO A 261 0.40 -20.35 3.73
N ALA A 262 0.83 -20.98 2.64
CA ALA A 262 0.24 -20.88 1.30
C ALA A 262 -1.16 -21.49 1.22
#